data_AF-A0AAU5KMU1-F1
#
_entry.id   AF-A0AAU5KMU1-F1
#
_cell.length_a   1.000
_cell.length_b   1.000
_cell.length_c   1.000
_cell.angle_alpha   90.00
_cell.angle_beta   90.00
_cell.angle_gamma   90.00
#
_symmetry.space_group_name_H-M   'P 1'
#
loop_
_entity.id
_entity.type
_entity.pdbx_description
1 polymer ?
#
loop_
_entity_poly.entity_id
_entity_poly.type
_entity_poly.pdbx_seq_one_letter_code
_entity_poly.pdbx_strand_id
1 'polypeptide(L)'
;MDEMKSVAMRLLITLGYGAVLAALVVGTLVGNLFGVDDVSRLLLTLIEFVTGLLVLSVVMAALPRRLQQQVAGAQPTSAMMRRRVDRLLVAIGGIPARSARADVAALARGASLYARAVRIDGPRPALGVLLFEAPADGQAVLRWHQGRTVETIPAPYTVTELAGVRSTATARTLKATSTVWIGETINVQLTPMDLEVLRHVAAAATPERDGTSVR
;
A
#
# COMPACT_ATOMS: atom_id res chain seq x y z
N MET A 1 -17.90 -5.89 -23.05
CA MET A 1 -16.86 -5.96 -24.11
C MET A 1 -15.48 -5.54 -23.61
N ASP A 2 -15.37 -4.53 -22.73
CA ASP A 2 -14.09 -4.10 -22.15
C ASP A 2 -13.43 -5.08 -21.16
N GLU A 3 -14.24 -5.88 -20.47
CA GLU A 3 -13.73 -6.88 -19.52
C GLU A 3 -13.00 -8.03 -20.23
N MET A 4 -13.52 -8.44 -21.39
CA MET A 4 -12.94 -9.48 -22.24
C MET A 4 -11.61 -9.05 -22.85
N LYS A 5 -11.49 -7.76 -23.26
CA LYS A 5 -10.21 -7.17 -23.72
C LYS A 5 -9.17 -7.11 -22.59
N SER A 6 -9.60 -6.80 -21.36
CA SER A 6 -8.72 -6.81 -20.17
C SER A 6 -8.21 -8.21 -19.84
N VAL A 7 -9.07 -9.24 -19.93
CA VAL A 7 -8.66 -10.64 -19.68
C VAL A 7 -7.71 -11.13 -20.77
N ALA A 8 -8.01 -10.88 -22.04
CA ALA A 8 -7.15 -11.26 -23.16
C ALA A 8 -5.77 -10.60 -23.09
N MET A 9 -5.71 -9.31 -22.75
CA MET A 9 -4.44 -8.59 -22.58
C MET A 9 -3.62 -9.15 -21.41
N ARG A 10 -4.26 -9.49 -20.29
CA ARG A 10 -3.57 -10.12 -19.15
C ARG A 10 -3.02 -11.49 -19.52
N LEU A 11 -3.80 -12.29 -20.24
CA LEU A 11 -3.41 -13.62 -20.71
C LEU A 11 -2.20 -13.55 -21.65
N LEU A 12 -2.20 -12.63 -22.60
CA LEU A 12 -1.08 -12.35 -23.51
C LEU A 12 0.18 -11.93 -22.76
N ILE A 13 0.05 -11.07 -21.75
CA ILE A 13 1.20 -10.66 -20.92
C ILE A 13 1.74 -11.86 -20.13
N THR A 14 0.88 -12.66 -19.48
CA THR A 14 1.35 -13.85 -18.74
C THR A 14 1.94 -14.93 -19.63
N LEU A 15 1.35 -15.20 -20.80
CA LEU A 15 1.87 -16.18 -21.75
C LEU A 15 3.19 -15.71 -22.37
N GLY A 16 3.29 -14.43 -22.73
CA GLY A 16 4.54 -13.85 -23.22
C GLY A 16 5.65 -13.92 -22.16
N TYR A 17 5.34 -13.61 -20.90
CA TYR A 17 6.28 -13.75 -19.79
C TYR A 17 6.73 -15.19 -19.55
N GLY A 18 5.77 -16.14 -19.56
CA GLY A 18 6.06 -17.56 -19.40
C GLY A 18 6.95 -18.10 -20.51
N ALA A 19 6.73 -17.66 -21.75
CA ALA A 19 7.55 -18.04 -22.90
C ALA A 19 8.98 -17.49 -22.82
N VAL A 20 9.15 -16.22 -22.41
CA VAL A 20 10.48 -15.61 -22.23
C VAL A 20 11.26 -16.28 -21.10
N LEU A 21 10.62 -16.55 -19.96
CA LEU A 21 11.24 -17.26 -18.84
C LEU A 21 11.61 -18.71 -19.22
N ALA A 22 10.73 -19.42 -19.92
CA ALA A 22 11.00 -20.77 -20.39
C ALA A 22 12.17 -20.80 -21.39
N ALA A 23 12.23 -19.84 -22.31
CA ALA A 23 13.35 -19.71 -23.26
C ALA A 23 14.67 -19.38 -22.54
N LEU A 24 14.63 -18.56 -21.50
CA LEU A 24 15.79 -18.24 -20.67
C LEU A 24 16.29 -19.49 -19.94
N VAL A 25 15.40 -20.19 -19.23
CA VAL A 25 15.74 -21.41 -18.48
C VAL A 25 16.28 -22.49 -19.42
N VAL A 26 15.66 -22.70 -20.59
CA VAL A 26 16.14 -23.65 -21.60
C VAL A 26 17.50 -23.21 -22.15
N GLY A 27 17.70 -21.92 -22.42
CA GLY A 27 18.98 -21.37 -22.87
C GLY A 27 20.11 -21.56 -21.85
N THR A 28 19.84 -21.31 -20.57
CA THR A 28 20.80 -21.53 -19.48
C THR A 28 21.06 -23.03 -19.25
N LEU A 29 20.05 -23.89 -19.38
CA LEU A 29 20.20 -25.33 -19.24
C LEU A 29 21.04 -25.93 -20.39
N VAL A 30 20.76 -25.52 -21.64
CA VAL A 30 21.51 -25.92 -22.84
C VAL A 30 22.95 -25.39 -22.77
N GLY A 31 23.15 -24.14 -22.34
CA GLY A 31 24.49 -23.60 -22.16
C GLY A 31 25.32 -24.33 -21.10
N ASN A 32 24.69 -24.78 -20.02
CA ASN A 32 25.35 -25.55 -18.97
C ASN A 32 25.57 -27.03 -19.35
N LEU A 33 24.66 -27.66 -20.10
CA LEU A 33 24.80 -29.06 -20.53
C LEU A 33 25.81 -29.25 -21.67
N PHE A 34 25.89 -28.29 -22.59
CA PHE A 34 26.66 -28.44 -23.83
C PHE A 34 28.02 -27.74 -23.82
N GLY A 35 28.44 -27.18 -22.67
CA GLY A 35 29.80 -26.68 -22.46
C GLY A 35 30.18 -25.55 -23.42
N VAL A 36 29.57 -24.38 -23.27
CA VAL A 36 29.88 -23.22 -24.12
C VAL A 36 31.09 -22.45 -23.61
N ASP A 37 31.98 -22.06 -24.54
CA ASP A 37 33.18 -21.26 -24.30
C ASP A 37 32.88 -19.99 -23.47
N ASP A 38 33.90 -19.46 -22.76
CA ASP A 38 33.76 -18.33 -21.82
C ASP A 38 33.06 -17.10 -22.42
N VAL A 39 33.24 -16.84 -23.72
CA VAL A 39 32.58 -15.75 -24.45
C VAL A 39 31.06 -15.94 -24.49
N SER A 40 30.60 -17.17 -24.66
CA SER A 40 29.18 -17.51 -24.72
C SER A 40 28.54 -17.49 -23.34
N ARG A 41 29.28 -17.86 -22.28
CA ARG A 41 28.85 -17.67 -20.88
C ARG A 41 28.68 -16.20 -20.52
N LEU A 42 29.58 -15.35 -21.01
CA LEU A 42 29.53 -13.91 -20.80
C LEU A 42 28.36 -13.26 -21.56
N LEU A 43 28.06 -13.75 -22.77
CA LEU A 43 26.85 -13.39 -23.52
C LEU A 43 25.57 -13.83 -22.81
N LEU A 44 25.56 -15.04 -22.24
CA LEU A 44 24.38 -15.56 -21.53
C LEU A 44 24.09 -14.77 -20.25
N THR A 45 25.12 -14.44 -19.47
CA THR A 45 24.99 -13.58 -18.28
C THR A 45 24.55 -12.16 -18.64
N LEU A 46 25.02 -11.60 -19.76
CA LEU A 46 24.55 -10.31 -20.25
C LEU A 46 23.07 -10.37 -20.65
N ILE A 47 22.63 -11.44 -21.32
CA ILE A 47 21.22 -11.64 -21.69
C ILE A 47 20.35 -11.80 -20.43
N GLU A 48 20.80 -12.57 -19.43
CA GLU A 48 20.10 -12.71 -18.14
C GLU A 48 20.00 -11.36 -17.41
N PHE A 49 21.07 -10.57 -17.41
CA PHE A 49 21.09 -9.24 -16.80
C PHE A 49 20.14 -8.27 -17.51
N VAL A 50 20.20 -8.19 -18.84
CA VAL A 50 19.32 -7.35 -19.65
C VAL A 50 17.86 -7.79 -19.51
N THR A 51 17.60 -9.10 -19.51
CA THR A 51 16.24 -9.63 -19.33
C THR A 51 15.74 -9.36 -17.91
N GLY A 52 16.58 -9.51 -16.90
CA GLY A 52 16.26 -9.14 -15.52
C GLY A 52 15.90 -7.66 -15.38
N LEU A 53 16.66 -6.76 -16.01
CA LEU A 53 16.36 -5.33 -16.07
C LEU A 53 15.05 -5.03 -16.82
N LEU A 54 14.77 -5.76 -17.90
CA LEU A 54 13.58 -5.57 -18.72
C LEU A 54 12.33 -6.06 -17.98
N VAL A 55 12.42 -7.20 -17.28
CA VAL A 55 11.39 -7.70 -16.36
C VAL A 55 11.16 -6.70 -15.24
N LEU A 56 12.22 -6.21 -14.59
CA LEU A 56 12.11 -5.21 -13.52
C LEU A 56 11.44 -3.92 -14.01
N SER A 57 11.83 -3.43 -15.19
CA SER A 57 11.28 -2.22 -15.81
C SER A 57 9.81 -2.39 -16.18
N VAL A 58 9.43 -3.56 -16.70
CA VAL A 58 8.03 -3.88 -17.01
C VAL A 58 7.22 -4.10 -15.74
N VAL A 59 7.77 -4.69 -14.67
CA VAL A 59 7.12 -4.76 -13.35
C VAL A 59 6.90 -3.36 -12.79
N MET A 60 7.90 -2.47 -12.90
CA MET A 60 7.80 -1.07 -12.50
C MET A 60 6.81 -0.28 -13.38
N ALA A 61 6.71 -0.57 -14.67
CA ALA A 61 5.77 0.08 -15.58
C ALA A 61 4.34 -0.49 -15.47
N ALA A 62 4.21 -1.76 -15.12
CA ALA A 62 2.96 -2.48 -14.89
C ALA A 62 2.45 -2.33 -13.45
N LEU A 63 3.26 -1.75 -12.54
CA LEU A 63 2.73 -1.18 -11.30
C LEU A 63 1.59 -0.25 -11.71
N PRO A 64 0.34 -0.59 -11.34
CA PRO A 64 -0.80 0.10 -11.90
C PRO A 64 -0.71 1.56 -11.48
N ARG A 65 -0.58 2.47 -12.44
CA ARG A 65 -0.77 3.93 -12.25
C ARG A 65 -2.12 4.23 -11.56
N ARG A 66 -3.07 3.29 -11.56
CA ARG A 66 -4.33 3.32 -10.77
C ARG A 66 -4.14 3.21 -9.24
N LEU A 67 -2.92 3.00 -8.74
CA LEU A 67 -2.56 3.17 -7.33
C LEU A 67 -2.37 4.65 -6.94
N GLN A 68 -2.36 5.56 -7.92
CA GLN A 68 -2.31 7.00 -7.70
C GLN A 68 -3.68 7.58 -7.30
N GLN A 69 -4.26 7.09 -6.19
CA GLN A 69 -4.78 8.06 -5.23
C GLN A 69 -3.56 8.59 -4.46
N GLN A 70 -2.66 9.25 -5.18
CA GLN A 70 -1.53 9.96 -4.61
C GLN A 70 -2.13 11.24 -4.05
N VAL A 71 -2.30 11.30 -2.74
CA VAL A 71 -2.27 12.60 -2.08
C VAL A 71 -0.84 13.09 -2.27
N ALA A 72 -0.65 14.22 -2.97
CA ALA A 72 0.68 14.72 -3.31
C ALA A 72 1.53 14.87 -2.03
N GLY A 73 2.75 14.34 -2.05
CA GLY A 73 3.67 14.37 -0.91
C GLY A 73 3.40 13.31 0.18
N ALA A 74 2.33 12.51 0.09
CA ALA A 74 2.03 11.47 1.06
C ALA A 74 2.43 10.07 0.57
N GLN A 75 2.97 9.25 1.47
CA GLN A 75 3.37 7.88 1.20
C GLN A 75 2.23 6.92 1.56
N PRO A 76 2.00 5.84 0.80
CA PRO A 76 1.03 4.83 1.18
C PRO A 76 1.46 4.15 2.48
N THR A 77 0.50 3.81 3.35
CA THR A 77 0.77 2.91 4.47
C THR A 77 1.19 1.53 3.96
N SER A 78 1.91 0.80 4.79
CA SER A 78 2.36 -0.56 4.52
C SER A 78 1.23 -1.53 4.16
N ALA A 79 -0.02 -1.24 4.57
CA ALA A 79 -1.20 -2.04 4.25
C ALA A 79 -1.53 -1.96 2.76
N MET A 80 -1.37 -0.77 2.16
CA MET A 80 -1.56 -0.56 0.74
C MET A 80 -0.45 -1.20 -0.09
N MET A 81 0.78 -1.26 0.44
CA MET A 81 1.90 -1.98 -0.16
C MET A 81 1.76 -3.51 -0.10
N ARG A 82 0.70 -4.09 0.48
CA ARG A 82 0.47 -5.55 0.39
C ARG A 82 -0.16 -6.00 -0.93
N ARG A 83 -0.27 -5.11 -1.93
CA ARG A 83 -0.70 -5.49 -3.29
C ARG A 83 0.38 -6.30 -3.99
N ARG A 84 -0.02 -7.16 -4.94
CA ARG A 84 0.78 -8.30 -5.44
C ARG A 84 2.21 -7.95 -5.86
N VAL A 85 2.44 -6.75 -6.39
CA VAL A 85 3.76 -6.32 -6.89
C VAL A 85 4.71 -5.95 -5.74
N ASP A 86 4.27 -5.14 -4.80
CA ASP A 86 5.07 -4.78 -3.62
C ASP A 86 5.34 -6.00 -2.72
N ARG A 87 4.40 -6.95 -2.66
CA ARG A 87 4.64 -8.26 -2.02
C ARG A 87 5.75 -9.05 -2.69
N LEU A 88 5.81 -9.01 -4.02
CA LEU A 88 6.89 -9.62 -4.79
C LEU A 88 8.20 -8.89 -4.50
N LEU A 89 8.22 -7.56 -4.52
CA LEU A 89 9.40 -6.73 -4.23
C LEU A 89 9.95 -6.95 -2.82
N VAL A 90 9.09 -7.10 -1.81
CA VAL A 90 9.50 -7.48 -0.45
C VAL A 90 10.05 -8.90 -0.43
N ALA A 91 9.39 -9.86 -1.07
CA ALA A 91 9.80 -11.26 -1.08
C ALA A 91 11.15 -11.48 -1.78
N ILE A 92 11.47 -10.68 -2.80
CA ILE A 92 12.77 -10.71 -3.49
C ILE A 92 13.81 -9.77 -2.86
N GLY A 93 13.50 -9.16 -1.72
CA GLY A 93 14.43 -8.26 -1.00
C GLY A 93 14.68 -6.90 -1.67
N GLY A 94 13.92 -6.54 -2.70
CA GLY A 94 14.05 -5.27 -3.41
C GLY A 94 13.60 -4.05 -2.60
N ILE A 95 12.74 -4.23 -1.59
CA ILE A 95 12.35 -3.21 -0.62
C ILE A 95 12.14 -3.82 0.78
N PRO A 96 12.37 -3.07 1.87
CA PRO A 96 12.13 -3.58 3.22
C PRO A 96 10.63 -3.79 3.48
N ALA A 97 10.29 -4.86 4.21
CA ALA A 97 8.92 -5.08 4.68
C ALA A 97 8.53 -3.96 5.66
N ARG A 98 7.57 -3.11 5.29
CA ARG A 98 7.03 -2.10 6.23
C ARG A 98 6.01 -2.71 7.19
N SER A 99 5.97 -2.18 8.40
CA SER A 99 5.07 -2.54 9.51
C SER A 99 4.39 -1.28 10.07
N ALA A 100 3.31 -1.42 10.85
CA ALA A 100 2.69 -0.28 11.55
C ALA A 100 3.71 0.52 12.37
N ARG A 101 4.65 -0.17 13.04
CA ARG A 101 5.73 0.49 13.80
C ARG A 101 6.64 1.35 12.90
N ALA A 102 6.95 0.88 11.70
CA ALA A 102 7.76 1.64 10.74
C ALA A 102 7.00 2.85 10.20
N ASP A 103 5.69 2.71 9.96
CA ASP A 103 4.81 3.79 9.51
C ASP A 103 4.64 4.85 10.61
N VAL A 104 4.43 4.45 11.86
CA VAL A 104 4.42 5.35 13.04
C VAL A 104 5.73 6.11 13.17
N ALA A 105 6.87 5.43 13.01
CA ALA A 105 8.17 6.09 13.06
C ALA A 105 8.40 7.05 11.88
N ALA A 106 7.81 6.78 10.71
CA ALA A 106 7.85 7.69 9.57
C ALA A 106 7.01 8.95 9.82
N LEU A 107 5.80 8.78 10.40
CA LEU A 107 4.95 9.89 10.82
C LEU A 107 5.67 10.80 11.82
N ALA A 108 6.26 10.22 12.86
CA ALA A 108 7.02 10.98 13.86
C ALA A 108 8.22 11.75 13.28
N ARG A 109 8.72 11.37 12.10
CA ARG A 109 9.80 12.09 11.38
C ARG A 109 9.28 13.14 10.39
N GLY A 110 7.98 13.45 10.39
CA GLY A 110 7.39 14.45 9.49
C GLY A 110 6.84 13.89 8.18
N ALA A 111 6.77 12.56 8.00
CA ALA A 111 6.21 12.00 6.78
C ALA A 111 4.67 12.05 6.80
N SER A 112 4.06 12.47 5.71
CA SER A 112 2.62 12.28 5.50
C SER A 112 2.34 10.87 5.00
N LEU A 113 1.42 10.15 5.64
CA LEU A 113 1.01 8.80 5.26
C LEU A 113 -0.45 8.76 4.85
N TYR A 114 -0.81 7.85 3.95
CA TYR A 114 -2.21 7.66 3.57
C TYR A 114 -2.63 6.20 3.54
N ALA A 115 -3.82 5.91 4.07
CA ALA A 115 -4.46 4.61 4.08
C ALA A 115 -5.78 4.63 3.32
N ARG A 116 -6.12 3.53 2.63
CA ARG A 116 -7.46 3.38 2.05
C ARG A 116 -8.45 2.96 3.12
N ALA A 117 -9.59 3.64 3.17
CA ALA A 117 -10.70 3.26 4.02
C ALA A 117 -12.01 3.26 3.25
N VAL A 118 -13.00 2.56 3.79
CA VAL A 118 -14.38 2.63 3.32
C VAL A 118 -15.20 3.35 4.37
N ARG A 119 -15.72 4.53 4.04
CA ARG A 119 -16.64 5.29 4.87
C ARG A 119 -18.03 4.68 4.78
N ILE A 120 -18.70 4.43 5.91
CA ILE A 120 -19.94 3.65 6.01
C ILE A 120 -21.07 4.35 6.80
N ASP A 121 -20.85 5.58 7.26
CA ASP A 121 -21.85 6.45 7.89
C ASP A 121 -22.87 7.04 6.89
N GLY A 122 -22.54 7.09 5.60
CA GLY A 122 -23.41 7.62 4.55
C GLY A 122 -24.43 6.61 3.98
N PRO A 123 -25.38 7.07 3.13
CA PRO A 123 -26.41 6.22 2.51
C PRO A 123 -25.82 5.12 1.61
N ARG A 124 -24.59 5.32 1.13
CA ARG A 124 -23.82 4.31 0.40
C ARG A 124 -22.38 4.29 0.92
N PRO A 125 -21.79 3.09 1.11
CA PRO A 125 -20.39 2.97 1.43
C PRO A 125 -19.51 3.65 0.37
N ALA A 126 -18.59 4.49 0.83
CA ALA A 126 -17.73 5.30 -0.02
C ALA A 126 -16.26 4.92 0.16
N LEU A 127 -15.58 4.61 -0.94
CA LEU A 127 -14.12 4.42 -0.93
C LEU A 127 -13.43 5.78 -0.89
N GLY A 128 -12.53 5.95 0.07
CA GLY A 128 -11.67 7.13 0.16
C GLY A 128 -10.34 6.81 0.82
N VAL A 129 -9.69 7.85 1.30
CA VAL A 129 -8.35 7.80 1.86
C VAL A 129 -8.34 8.57 3.19
N LEU A 130 -7.84 7.93 4.24
CA LEU A 130 -7.41 8.64 5.44
C LEU A 130 -5.97 9.06 5.26
N LEU A 131 -5.72 10.35 5.45
CA LEU A 131 -4.41 10.96 5.41
C LEU A 131 -3.99 11.30 6.84
N PHE A 132 -2.84 10.77 7.23
CA PHE A 132 -2.18 11.02 8.49
C PHE A 132 -1.03 12.00 8.22
N GLU A 133 -1.09 13.18 8.79
CA GLU A 133 -0.02 14.17 8.72
C GLU A 133 0.47 14.41 10.14
N ALA A 134 1.77 14.33 10.39
CA ALA A 134 2.37 14.70 11.66
C ALA A 134 3.49 15.69 11.35
N PRO A 135 3.24 17.01 11.40
CA PRO A 135 4.29 18.01 11.20
C PRO A 135 5.38 17.80 12.25
N ALA A 136 6.64 18.05 11.91
CA ALA A 136 7.79 17.83 12.80
C ALA A 136 7.64 18.50 14.19
N ASP A 137 6.93 19.63 14.25
CA ASP A 137 6.69 20.42 15.47
C ASP A 137 5.20 20.59 15.81
N GLY A 138 4.32 19.81 15.18
CA GLY A 138 2.87 20.01 15.24
C GLY A 138 2.09 18.82 15.76
N GLN A 139 0.85 19.06 16.17
CA GLN A 139 -0.09 17.96 16.43
C GLN A 139 -0.38 17.19 15.15
N ALA A 140 -0.56 15.88 15.29
CA ALA A 140 -0.99 15.06 14.17
C ALA A 140 -2.35 15.54 13.66
N VAL A 141 -2.49 15.66 12.34
CA VAL A 141 -3.69 16.07 11.64
C VAL A 141 -4.21 14.88 10.84
N LEU A 142 -5.50 14.60 11.00
CA LEU A 142 -6.20 13.56 10.26
C LEU A 142 -7.13 14.20 9.23
N ARG A 143 -7.05 13.74 7.97
CA ARG A 143 -7.93 14.20 6.89
C ARG A 143 -8.57 13.03 6.17
N TRP A 144 -9.84 13.18 5.82
CA TRP A 144 -10.55 12.30 4.90
C TRP A 144 -10.51 12.88 3.49
N HIS A 145 -10.14 12.05 2.52
CA HIS A 145 -10.06 12.44 1.12
C HIS A 145 -10.89 11.51 0.24
N GLN A 146 -11.81 12.10 -0.53
CA GLN A 146 -12.66 11.37 -1.48
C GLN A 146 -12.74 12.13 -2.80
N GLY A 147 -12.12 11.60 -3.85
CA GLY A 147 -12.10 12.27 -5.16
C GLY A 147 -11.30 13.57 -5.10
N ARG A 148 -11.98 14.73 -5.14
CA ARG A 148 -11.36 16.06 -4.95
C ARG A 148 -11.71 16.69 -3.60
N THR A 149 -12.61 16.06 -2.85
CA THR A 149 -13.09 16.58 -1.57
C THR A 149 -12.11 16.18 -0.47
N VAL A 150 -11.70 17.17 0.32
CA VAL A 150 -10.85 17.00 1.51
C VAL A 150 -11.60 17.52 2.72
N GLU A 151 -11.76 16.68 3.73
CA GLU A 151 -12.40 16.99 4.99
C GLU A 151 -11.35 16.82 6.09
N THR A 152 -11.05 17.90 6.83
CA THR A 152 -10.17 17.82 8.00
C THR A 152 -10.99 17.35 9.19
N ILE A 153 -10.55 16.28 9.84
CA ILE A 153 -11.23 15.73 11.00
C ILE A 153 -10.76 16.55 12.21
N PRO A 154 -11.67 17.07 13.04
CA PRO A 154 -11.31 17.88 14.20
C PRO A 154 -10.69 17.02 15.29
N ALA A 155 -9.63 17.53 15.94
CA ALA A 155 -9.09 16.95 17.17
C ALA A 155 -9.97 17.36 18.38
N PRO A 156 -10.03 16.55 19.46
CA PRO A 156 -9.31 15.29 19.69
C PRO A 156 -9.90 14.10 18.92
N TYR A 157 -9.05 13.15 18.54
CA TYR A 157 -9.45 11.96 17.78
C TYR A 157 -9.84 10.81 18.69
N THR A 158 -11.06 10.81 19.22
CA THR A 158 -11.58 9.64 19.94
C THR A 158 -11.81 8.49 18.96
N VAL A 159 -11.16 7.34 19.16
CA VAL A 159 -11.34 6.16 18.29
C VAL A 159 -12.18 5.11 19.00
N THR A 160 -13.36 4.82 18.47
CA THR A 160 -14.29 3.82 19.03
C THR A 160 -14.44 2.66 18.07
N GLU A 161 -13.95 1.48 18.47
CA GLU A 161 -14.07 0.25 17.69
C GLU A 161 -15.46 -0.36 17.80
N LEU A 162 -16.03 -0.71 16.66
CA LEU A 162 -17.36 -1.31 16.57
C LEU A 162 -17.25 -2.81 16.26
N ALA A 163 -17.83 -3.63 17.13
CA ALA A 163 -17.98 -5.07 16.91
C ALA A 163 -19.23 -5.38 16.07
N GLY A 164 -19.19 -6.47 15.29
CA GLY A 164 -20.37 -7.01 14.61
C GLY A 164 -20.87 -6.24 13.39
N VAL A 165 -20.18 -5.20 12.94
CA VAL A 165 -20.55 -4.45 11.73
C VAL A 165 -20.28 -5.29 10.48
N ARG A 166 -21.30 -5.45 9.63
CA ARG A 166 -21.16 -6.20 8.38
C ARG A 166 -20.11 -5.56 7.47
N SER A 167 -19.12 -6.34 7.06
CA SER A 167 -18.14 -5.91 6.06
C SER A 167 -18.83 -5.66 4.73
N THR A 168 -18.65 -4.45 4.18
CA THR A 168 -19.11 -4.12 2.83
C THR A 168 -18.32 -4.91 1.78
N ALA A 169 -18.86 -5.07 0.57
CA ALA A 169 -18.14 -5.72 -0.53
C ALA A 169 -16.80 -5.03 -0.82
N THR A 170 -16.80 -3.69 -0.83
CA THR A 170 -15.59 -2.87 -0.99
C THR A 170 -14.58 -3.12 0.13
N ALA A 171 -15.02 -3.16 1.39
CA ALA A 171 -14.13 -3.45 2.52
C ALA A 171 -13.51 -4.85 2.44
N ARG A 172 -14.27 -5.86 1.99
CA ARG A 172 -13.72 -7.21 1.75
C ARG A 172 -12.59 -7.21 0.73
N THR A 173 -12.73 -6.46 -0.37
CA THR A 173 -11.65 -6.36 -1.38
C THR A 173 -10.38 -5.69 -0.85
N LEU A 174 -10.53 -4.79 0.12
CA LEU A 174 -9.41 -4.13 0.81
C LEU A 174 -8.88 -4.92 2.00
N LYS A 175 -9.56 -6.00 2.42
CA LYS A 175 -9.32 -6.70 3.69
C LYS A 175 -9.46 -5.76 4.90
N ALA A 176 -10.36 -4.78 4.79
CA ALA A 176 -10.69 -3.87 5.86
C ALA A 176 -11.70 -4.55 6.79
N THR A 177 -11.21 -5.15 7.88
CA THR A 177 -12.02 -5.93 8.83
C THR A 177 -12.37 -5.15 10.09
N SER A 178 -11.65 -4.07 10.38
CA SER A 178 -11.86 -3.26 11.57
C SER A 178 -12.79 -2.10 11.24
N THR A 179 -13.85 -1.93 12.02
CA THR A 179 -14.77 -0.78 11.86
C THR A 179 -14.60 0.16 13.03
N VAL A 180 -14.43 1.45 12.76
CA VAL A 180 -14.19 2.47 13.78
C VAL A 180 -14.98 3.75 13.52
N TRP A 181 -15.47 4.34 14.60
CA TRP A 181 -15.81 5.75 14.66
C TRP A 181 -14.58 6.57 15.02
N ILE A 182 -14.39 7.70 14.34
CA ILE A 182 -13.36 8.70 14.63
C ILE A 182 -14.08 9.99 15.04
N GLY A 183 -13.97 10.32 16.32
CA GLY A 183 -14.81 11.31 16.97
C GLY A 183 -16.29 10.99 16.75
N GLU A 184 -17.09 12.04 16.55
CA GLU A 184 -18.47 11.94 16.08
C GLU A 184 -18.58 12.20 14.56
N THR A 185 -17.44 12.28 13.87
CA THR A 185 -17.37 12.84 12.51
C THR A 185 -17.57 11.77 11.45
N ILE A 186 -16.80 10.67 11.53
CA ILE A 186 -16.80 9.65 10.48
C ILE A 186 -16.78 8.22 11.01
N ASN A 187 -17.48 7.34 10.31
CA ASN A 187 -17.43 5.88 10.51
C ASN A 187 -16.76 5.20 9.32
N VAL A 188 -15.69 4.47 9.57
CA VAL A 188 -14.84 3.87 8.52
C VAL A 188 -14.47 2.43 8.81
N GLN A 189 -14.32 1.66 7.73
CA GLN A 189 -13.71 0.32 7.74
C GLN A 189 -12.26 0.41 7.26
N LEU A 190 -11.35 -0.10 8.08
CA LEU A 190 -9.90 -0.06 7.91
C LEU A 190 -9.29 -1.45 8.01
N THR A 191 -8.07 -1.61 7.50
CA THR A 191 -7.29 -2.81 7.79
C THR A 191 -6.81 -2.76 9.25
N PRO A 192 -6.58 -3.92 9.91
CA PRO A 192 -6.09 -3.94 11.29
C PRO A 192 -4.81 -3.14 11.51
N MET A 193 -3.95 -3.07 10.50
CA MET A 193 -2.69 -2.34 10.57
C MET A 193 -2.88 -0.83 10.44
N ASP A 194 -3.77 -0.37 9.56
CA ASP A 194 -4.11 1.06 9.47
C ASP A 194 -4.79 1.55 10.76
N LEU A 195 -5.55 0.66 11.43
CA LEU A 195 -6.10 0.93 12.76
C LEU A 195 -5.00 1.13 13.81
N GLU A 196 -3.92 0.36 13.79
CA GLU A 196 -2.79 0.57 14.72
C GLU A 196 -2.15 1.94 14.53
N VAL A 197 -1.96 2.37 13.28
CA VAL A 197 -1.45 3.73 12.97
C VAL A 197 -2.42 4.80 13.46
N LEU A 198 -3.72 4.62 13.23
CA LEU A 198 -4.76 5.54 13.71
C LEU A 198 -4.78 5.66 15.24
N ARG A 199 -4.69 4.54 15.97
CA ARG A 199 -4.63 4.54 17.44
C ARG A 199 -3.44 5.34 17.95
N HIS A 200 -2.28 5.23 17.28
CA HIS A 200 -1.11 6.02 17.65
C HIS A 200 -1.31 7.52 17.39
N VAL A 201 -1.85 7.88 16.22
CA VAL A 201 -2.16 9.28 15.88
C VAL A 201 -3.17 9.87 16.85
N ALA A 202 -4.20 9.12 17.24
CA ALA A 202 -5.19 9.53 18.22
C ALA A 202 -4.58 9.76 19.61
N ALA A 203 -3.72 8.85 20.07
CA ALA A 203 -3.02 9.01 21.34
C ALA A 203 -2.13 10.27 21.34
N ALA A 204 -1.38 10.51 20.27
CA ALA A 204 -0.50 11.68 20.13
C ALA A 204 -1.25 13.01 20.03
N ALA A 205 -2.51 13.00 19.56
CA ALA A 205 -3.34 14.19 19.45
C ALA A 205 -4.14 14.51 20.72
N THR A 206 -4.08 13.66 21.75
CA THR A 206 -4.75 13.92 23.02
C THR A 206 -3.83 14.78 23.89
N PRO A 207 -4.21 16.00 24.30
CA PRO A 207 -3.35 16.82 25.15
C PRO A 207 -3.13 16.11 26.49
N GLU A 208 -1.87 16.01 26.90
CA GLU A 208 -1.44 15.51 28.20
C GLU A 208 -2.09 16.39 29.29
N ARG A 209 -3.16 15.90 29.91
CA ARG A 209 -3.58 16.41 31.22
C ARG A 209 -2.59 15.83 32.23
N ASP A 210 -1.49 16.52 32.48
CA ASP A 210 -0.72 16.51 33.73
C ASP A 210 0.56 17.36 33.54
N GLY A 211 0.89 18.35 34.36
CA GLY A 211 0.22 18.80 35.56
C GLY A 211 0.83 20.09 36.11
N THR A 212 0.00 20.88 36.80
CA THR A 212 0.42 21.66 37.96
C THR A 212 -0.81 22.02 38.78
N SER A 213 -1.11 21.24 39.82
CA SER A 213 -1.66 21.77 41.07
C SER A 213 -1.45 20.74 42.16
N VAL A 214 -0.22 20.69 42.67
CA VAL A 214 0.00 20.22 44.04
C VAL A 214 -0.42 21.39 44.94
N ARG A 215 -1.22 21.03 45.94
CA ARG A 215 -1.74 21.90 47.00
C ARG A 215 -0.64 22.67 47.72
#